data_AF-A0A3D3XHW9-F1
#
_entry.id   AF-A0A3D3XHW9-F1
#
_cell.length_a   1.000
_cell.length_b   1.000
_cell.length_c   1.000
_cell.angle_alpha   90.00
_cell.angle_beta   90.00
_cell.angle_gamma   90.00
#
_symmetry.space_group_name_H-M   'P 1'
#
loop_
_entity.id
_entity.type
_entity.pdbx_description
1 polymer ?
#
loop_
_entity_poly.entity_id
_entity_poly.type
_entity_poly.pdbx_seq_one_letter_code
_entity_poly.pdbx_strand_id
1 'polypeptide(L)'
;LVSGEHPLTGRVVVNRIWQQFFGTGLVASSGDFGTQGSLPSHPELLDWLSVQLVEDGWNIQRMIKRVVRSDAYRRHSRGTPEMLREDPDNRLMARGPRLRLDAEVVRDQALFVSGLLTSKLGGKGVFPYQPPNIWEPVAFGGSNTRHYKQGTGRDLYRRSLYTFFKRTAPPPFMATFDAPNREQSCSLRGRSNTPLQALQLMNDIQHVEAARHLAARAFLEGGDSDEARLSWMWRVMTARHPDSEELQTILGTLQQHRHRYLGNPEAAKALVSYGETPSVRDKDAVEMAAHTLIANLLLNLDESVNKN
;
A
#
# COMPACT_ATOMS: atom_id res chain seq x y z
N LEU A 1 -8.53 -7.59 -32.97
CA LEU A 1 -8.78 -7.50 -31.51
C LEU A 1 -9.06 -6.07 -31.04
N VAL A 2 -8.21 -5.07 -31.38
CA VAL A 2 -8.44 -3.66 -31.00
C VAL A 2 -9.12 -2.80 -32.07
N SER A 3 -9.60 -3.40 -33.17
CA SER A 3 -10.31 -2.69 -34.26
C SER A 3 -11.69 -2.17 -33.86
N GLY A 4 -12.17 -2.46 -32.64
CA GLY A 4 -13.51 -2.10 -32.16
C GLY A 4 -14.61 -3.08 -32.57
N GLU A 5 -14.37 -3.91 -33.57
CA GLU A 5 -15.32 -4.92 -34.07
C GLU A 5 -15.45 -6.14 -33.16
N HIS A 6 -14.46 -6.38 -32.30
CA HIS A 6 -14.47 -7.53 -31.39
C HIS A 6 -15.19 -7.17 -30.07
N PRO A 7 -16.33 -7.80 -29.75
CA PRO A 7 -17.22 -7.33 -28.69
C PRO A 7 -16.65 -7.51 -27.27
N LEU A 8 -15.69 -8.42 -27.08
CA LEU A 8 -15.20 -8.77 -25.74
C LEU A 8 -14.02 -7.93 -25.27
N THR A 9 -13.20 -7.39 -26.18
CA THR A 9 -11.91 -6.79 -25.78
C THR A 9 -12.12 -5.53 -24.95
N GLY A 10 -13.04 -4.66 -25.37
CA GLY A 10 -13.43 -3.48 -24.59
C GLY A 10 -14.00 -3.87 -23.22
N ARG A 11 -14.94 -4.83 -23.20
CA ARG A 11 -15.59 -5.35 -21.97
C ARG A 11 -14.58 -5.88 -20.96
N VAL A 12 -13.62 -6.70 -21.40
CA VAL A 12 -12.58 -7.26 -20.51
C VAL A 12 -11.67 -6.16 -19.95
N VAL A 13 -11.23 -5.21 -20.79
CA VAL A 13 -10.35 -4.11 -20.34
C VAL A 13 -11.08 -3.22 -19.34
N VAL A 14 -12.31 -2.79 -19.66
CA VAL A 14 -13.14 -1.99 -18.76
C VAL A 14 -13.38 -2.70 -17.45
N ASN A 15 -13.70 -4.00 -17.48
CA ASN A 15 -13.95 -4.76 -16.26
C ASN A 15 -12.73 -4.85 -15.35
N ARG A 16 -11.52 -4.99 -15.93
CA ARG A 16 -10.26 -4.98 -15.16
C ARG A 16 -9.96 -3.61 -14.57
N ILE A 17 -10.20 -2.53 -15.31
CA ILE A 17 -10.09 -1.16 -14.79
C ILE A 17 -11.08 -0.99 -13.63
N TRP A 18 -12.34 -1.35 -13.83
CA TRP A 18 -13.37 -1.28 -12.79
C TRP A 18 -12.98 -2.05 -11.54
N GLN A 19 -12.53 -3.30 -11.68
CA GLN A 19 -12.03 -4.14 -10.60
C GLN A 19 -10.87 -3.48 -9.83
N GLN A 20 -9.95 -2.80 -10.52
CA GLN A 20 -8.85 -2.11 -9.84
C GLN A 20 -9.35 -0.99 -8.91
N PHE A 21 -10.44 -0.31 -9.26
CA PHE A 21 -10.98 0.80 -8.49
C PHE A 21 -12.01 0.38 -7.44
N PHE A 22 -12.85 -0.60 -7.75
CA PHE A 22 -13.97 -1.07 -6.91
C PHE A 22 -13.71 -2.43 -6.23
N GLY A 23 -12.59 -3.09 -6.52
CA GLY A 23 -12.20 -4.37 -5.93
C GLY A 23 -12.74 -5.58 -6.70
N THR A 24 -13.99 -5.51 -7.14
CA THR A 24 -14.67 -6.54 -7.93
C THR A 24 -15.11 -5.94 -9.26
N GLY A 25 -14.85 -6.65 -10.37
CA GLY A 25 -15.31 -6.24 -11.70
C GLY A 25 -16.85 -6.25 -11.81
N LEU A 26 -17.41 -5.54 -12.79
CA LEU A 26 -18.83 -5.67 -13.15
C LEU A 26 -19.19 -7.13 -13.43
N VAL A 27 -18.33 -7.84 -14.16
CA VAL A 27 -18.25 -9.31 -14.20
C VAL A 27 -17.29 -9.74 -13.09
N ALA A 28 -17.78 -10.51 -12.10
CA ALA A 28 -16.98 -10.93 -10.96
C ALA A 28 -15.88 -11.93 -11.36
N SER A 29 -16.16 -12.80 -12.32
CA SER A 29 -15.20 -13.73 -12.91
C SER A 29 -14.29 -13.04 -13.94
N SER A 30 -13.42 -12.14 -13.51
CA SER A 30 -12.59 -11.35 -14.45
C SER A 30 -11.65 -12.16 -15.36
N GLY A 31 -11.42 -13.44 -15.05
CA GLY A 31 -10.68 -14.38 -15.90
C GLY A 31 -11.52 -15.09 -16.96
N ASP A 32 -12.85 -15.03 -16.88
CA ASP A 32 -13.77 -15.75 -17.76
C ASP A 32 -15.03 -14.92 -18.06
N PHE A 33 -15.14 -14.51 -19.34
CA PHE A 33 -16.29 -13.80 -19.92
C PHE A 33 -17.19 -14.72 -20.76
N GLY A 34 -16.90 -16.02 -20.77
CA GLY A 34 -17.68 -17.05 -21.43
C GLY A 34 -18.79 -17.61 -20.54
N THR A 35 -19.32 -18.78 -20.92
CA THR A 35 -20.49 -19.39 -20.28
C THR A 35 -20.23 -19.92 -18.86
N GLN A 36 -18.97 -20.09 -18.48
CA GLN A 36 -18.57 -20.50 -17.12
C GLN A 36 -18.27 -19.28 -16.22
N GLY A 37 -18.34 -18.06 -16.78
CA GLY A 37 -18.22 -16.81 -16.05
C GLY A 37 -19.54 -16.37 -15.40
N SER A 38 -19.43 -15.47 -14.42
CA SER A 38 -20.56 -14.75 -13.85
C SER A 38 -21.16 -13.77 -14.85
N LEU A 39 -22.48 -13.56 -14.78
CA LEU A 39 -23.11 -12.45 -15.50
C LEU A 39 -22.66 -11.09 -14.92
N PRO A 40 -22.62 -10.03 -15.75
CA PRO A 40 -22.33 -8.68 -15.27
C PRO A 40 -23.42 -8.21 -14.31
N SER A 41 -23.05 -7.56 -13.20
CA SER A 41 -24.05 -6.94 -12.30
C SER A 41 -24.79 -5.77 -12.97
N HIS A 42 -24.11 -5.05 -13.85
CA HIS A 42 -24.66 -3.91 -14.59
C HIS A 42 -24.28 -4.05 -16.09
N PRO A 43 -25.03 -4.84 -16.87
CA PRO A 43 -24.70 -5.12 -18.28
C PRO A 43 -24.67 -3.84 -19.13
N GLU A 44 -25.67 -2.96 -18.99
CA GLU A 44 -25.76 -1.72 -19.76
C GLU A 44 -24.60 -0.77 -19.45
N LEU A 45 -24.18 -0.68 -18.19
CA LEU A 45 -23.02 0.12 -17.79
C LEU A 45 -21.73 -0.44 -18.39
N LEU A 46 -21.54 -1.76 -18.34
CA LEU A 46 -20.38 -2.41 -18.93
C LEU A 46 -20.31 -2.13 -20.44
N ASP A 47 -21.45 -2.21 -21.12
CA ASP A 47 -21.54 -1.97 -22.56
C ASP A 47 -21.24 -0.52 -22.90
N TRP A 48 -21.87 0.41 -22.19
CA TRP A 48 -21.61 1.84 -22.36
C TRP A 48 -20.14 2.17 -22.15
N LEU A 49 -19.53 1.73 -21.05
CA LEU A 49 -18.10 1.96 -20.79
C LEU A 49 -17.20 1.33 -21.88
N SER A 50 -17.57 0.15 -22.38
CA SER A 50 -16.80 -0.56 -23.41
C SER A 50 -16.82 0.16 -24.75
N VAL A 51 -18.00 0.60 -25.20
CA VAL A 51 -18.14 1.42 -26.41
C VAL A 51 -17.34 2.71 -26.26
N GLN A 52 -17.47 3.37 -25.11
CA GLN A 52 -16.78 4.62 -24.84
C GLN A 52 -15.26 4.48 -24.80
N LEU A 53 -14.72 3.35 -24.33
CA LEU A 53 -13.28 3.09 -24.39
C LEU A 53 -12.79 3.05 -25.85
N VAL A 54 -13.55 2.38 -26.73
CA VAL A 54 -13.21 2.23 -28.15
C VAL A 54 -13.33 3.57 -28.87
N GLU A 55 -14.44 4.29 -28.68
CA GLU A 55 -14.67 5.63 -29.26
C GLU A 55 -13.64 6.67 -28.80
N ASP A 56 -13.17 6.57 -27.55
CA ASP A 56 -12.09 7.40 -27.01
C ASP A 56 -10.69 6.98 -27.53
N GLY A 57 -10.61 6.05 -28.49
CA GLY A 57 -9.36 5.58 -29.08
C GLY A 57 -8.51 4.75 -28.12
N TRP A 58 -9.15 3.92 -27.27
CA TRP A 58 -8.51 3.10 -26.24
C TRP A 58 -7.72 3.90 -25.18
N ASN A 59 -8.11 5.16 -24.95
CA ASN A 59 -7.44 6.02 -23.98
C ASN A 59 -7.74 5.60 -22.53
N ILE A 60 -6.82 4.82 -21.94
CA ILE A 60 -6.93 4.31 -20.57
C ILE A 60 -7.02 5.43 -19.54
N GLN A 61 -6.28 6.53 -19.68
CA GLN A 61 -6.32 7.64 -18.73
C GLN A 61 -7.69 8.32 -18.72
N ARG A 62 -8.31 8.49 -19.89
CA ARG A 62 -9.65 9.05 -20.02
C ARG A 62 -10.70 8.11 -19.41
N MET A 63 -10.57 6.80 -19.61
CA MET A 63 -11.44 5.82 -18.96
C MET A 63 -11.30 5.82 -17.43
N ILE A 64 -10.06 5.83 -16.92
CA ILE A 64 -9.80 5.96 -15.48
C ILE A 64 -10.44 7.22 -14.93
N LYS A 65 -10.25 8.37 -15.59
CA LYS A 65 -10.84 9.66 -15.21
C LYS A 65 -12.36 9.60 -15.16
N ARG A 66 -12.99 8.88 -16.09
CA ARG A 66 -14.45 8.65 -16.12
C ARG A 66 -14.91 7.83 -14.91
N VAL A 67 -14.20 6.75 -14.59
CA VAL A 67 -14.48 5.88 -13.42
C VAL A 67 -14.33 6.67 -12.11
N VAL A 68 -13.19 7.32 -11.87
CA VAL A 68 -12.91 7.99 -10.58
C VAL A 68 -13.69 9.29 -10.37
N ARG A 69 -14.30 9.85 -11.43
CA ARG A 69 -15.21 11.00 -11.34
C ARG A 69 -16.68 10.62 -11.25
N SER A 70 -17.02 9.34 -11.35
CA SER A 70 -18.40 8.87 -11.18
C SER A 70 -18.93 9.22 -9.78
N ASP A 71 -20.25 9.31 -9.65
CA ASP A 71 -20.90 9.39 -8.34
C ASP A 71 -20.55 8.15 -7.49
N ALA A 72 -20.72 6.96 -8.07
CA ALA A 72 -20.43 5.68 -7.41
C ALA A 72 -19.03 5.62 -6.77
N TYR A 73 -18.00 6.13 -7.43
CA TYR A 73 -16.64 6.13 -6.89
C TYR A 73 -16.43 7.18 -5.78
N ARG A 74 -17.10 8.33 -5.88
CA ARG A 74 -16.95 9.46 -4.95
C ARG A 74 -17.90 9.41 -3.74
N ARG A 75 -18.76 8.39 -3.68
CA ARG A 75 -19.60 8.12 -2.50
C ARG A 75 -18.73 7.90 -1.28
N HIS A 76 -19.28 8.23 -0.12
CA HIS A 76 -18.64 7.95 1.16
C HIS A 76 -18.54 6.43 1.37
N SER A 77 -17.43 5.95 1.92
CA SER A 77 -17.19 4.51 2.11
C SER A 77 -17.88 3.92 3.35
N ARG A 78 -18.19 4.74 4.36
CA ARG A 78 -18.99 4.32 5.53
C ARG A 78 -20.42 4.03 5.07
N GLY A 79 -20.84 2.77 5.21
CA GLY A 79 -22.23 2.35 5.03
C GLY A 79 -23.00 2.36 6.34
N THR A 80 -24.32 2.55 6.27
CA THR A 80 -25.21 2.27 7.41
C THR A 80 -25.36 0.76 7.61
N PRO A 81 -25.81 0.29 8.79
CA PRO A 81 -26.10 -1.12 9.01
C PRO A 81 -27.05 -1.72 7.96
N GLU A 82 -28.00 -0.94 7.47
CA GLU A 82 -28.94 -1.33 6.41
C GLU A 82 -28.21 -1.56 5.08
N MET A 83 -27.39 -0.60 4.66
CA MET A 83 -26.61 -0.71 3.42
C MET A 83 -25.65 -1.91 3.43
N LEU A 84 -25.03 -2.17 4.59
CA LEU A 84 -24.13 -3.31 4.75
C LEU A 84 -24.86 -4.66 4.70
N ARG A 85 -26.11 -4.70 5.15
CA ARG A 85 -26.96 -5.90 5.10
C ARG A 85 -27.48 -6.18 3.69
N GLU A 86 -27.89 -5.13 2.98
CA GLU A 86 -28.49 -5.23 1.63
C GLU A 86 -27.43 -5.40 0.54
N ASP A 87 -26.27 -4.76 0.68
CA ASP A 87 -25.17 -4.82 -0.28
C ASP A 87 -23.82 -5.12 0.40
N PRO A 88 -23.64 -6.31 1.01
CA PRO A 88 -22.43 -6.64 1.77
C PRO A 88 -21.14 -6.56 0.95
N ASP A 89 -21.22 -6.93 -0.33
CA ASP A 89 -20.07 -6.97 -1.25
C ASP A 89 -19.90 -5.69 -2.09
N ASN A 90 -20.72 -4.65 -1.80
CA ASN A 90 -20.75 -3.39 -2.53
C ASN A 90 -20.97 -3.56 -4.06
N ARG A 91 -21.76 -4.56 -4.45
CA ARG A 91 -22.09 -4.91 -5.84
C ARG A 91 -23.07 -3.95 -6.48
N LEU A 92 -23.92 -3.29 -5.68
CA LEU A 92 -24.83 -2.23 -6.10
C LEU A 92 -24.18 -0.84 -6.01
N MET A 93 -22.92 -0.78 -5.56
CA MET A 93 -22.17 0.46 -5.33
C MET A 93 -22.91 1.40 -4.38
N ALA A 94 -23.59 0.85 -3.38
CA ALA A 94 -24.31 1.64 -2.39
C ALA A 94 -23.38 2.62 -1.66
N ARG A 95 -22.10 2.28 -1.52
CA ARG A 95 -21.05 3.07 -0.86
C ARG A 95 -19.77 3.17 -1.70
N GLY A 96 -18.90 4.09 -1.34
CA GLY A 96 -17.57 4.22 -1.94
C GLY A 96 -16.70 2.98 -1.68
N PRO A 97 -15.79 2.62 -2.60
CA PRO A 97 -14.94 1.45 -2.43
C PRO A 97 -13.86 1.70 -1.37
N ARG A 98 -13.85 0.88 -0.31
CA ARG A 98 -12.77 0.85 0.69
C ARG A 98 -12.04 -0.48 0.63
N LEU A 99 -10.77 -0.43 0.22
CA LEU A 99 -9.98 -1.62 -0.09
C LEU A 99 -8.58 -1.49 0.49
N ARG A 100 -8.10 -2.54 1.15
CA ARG A 100 -6.70 -2.62 1.57
C ARG A 100 -5.79 -2.55 0.34
N LEU A 101 -4.83 -1.64 0.39
CA LEU A 101 -3.83 -1.40 -0.66
C LEU A 101 -3.03 -2.66 -0.92
N ASP A 102 -2.73 -2.95 -2.18
CA ASP A 102 -1.92 -4.10 -2.56
C ASP A 102 -0.52 -4.03 -1.91
N ALA A 103 0.13 -5.20 -1.71
CA ALA A 103 1.41 -5.30 -1.02
C ALA A 103 2.50 -4.33 -1.50
N GLU A 104 2.62 -4.20 -2.83
CA GLU A 104 3.59 -3.31 -3.46
C GLU A 104 3.26 -1.84 -3.16
N VAL A 105 1.98 -1.49 -3.08
CA VAL A 105 1.51 -0.13 -2.80
C VAL A 105 1.72 0.22 -1.33
N VAL A 106 1.43 -0.70 -0.40
CA VAL A 106 1.70 -0.48 1.05
C VAL A 106 3.18 -0.19 1.26
N ARG A 107 4.06 -1.02 0.70
CA ARG A 107 5.51 -0.81 0.81
C ARG A 107 5.97 0.48 0.14
N ASP A 108 5.60 0.69 -1.13
CA ASP A 108 6.06 1.86 -1.89
C ASP A 108 5.50 3.16 -1.30
N GLN A 109 4.32 3.15 -0.68
CA GLN A 109 3.76 4.29 0.05
C GLN A 109 4.63 4.64 1.26
N ALA A 110 4.97 3.67 2.12
CA ALA A 110 5.83 3.91 3.27
C ALA A 110 7.19 4.50 2.87
N LEU A 111 7.78 4.01 1.79
CA LEU A 111 9.01 4.57 1.22
C LEU A 111 8.81 5.97 0.62
N PHE A 112 7.67 6.23 -0.02
CA PHE A 112 7.39 7.52 -0.64
C PHE A 112 7.17 8.61 0.40
N VAL A 113 6.29 8.38 1.37
CA VAL A 113 5.96 9.35 2.43
C VAL A 113 7.14 9.62 3.36
N SER A 114 8.03 8.66 3.55
CA SER A 114 9.28 8.86 4.30
C SER A 114 10.37 9.57 3.51
N GLY A 115 10.25 9.67 2.18
CA GLY A 115 11.30 10.21 1.30
C GLY A 115 12.42 9.22 0.95
N LEU A 116 12.32 7.95 1.38
CA LEU A 116 13.30 6.91 1.08
C LEU A 116 13.20 6.36 -0.36
N LEU A 117 12.02 6.46 -0.99
CA LEU A 117 11.75 5.83 -2.27
C LEU A 117 12.73 6.28 -3.36
N THR A 118 13.44 5.32 -3.95
CA THR A 118 14.28 5.57 -5.11
C THR A 118 13.49 5.37 -6.42
N SER A 119 13.26 6.48 -7.14
CA SER A 119 12.46 6.55 -8.37
C SER A 119 13.20 6.16 -9.66
N LYS A 120 14.43 5.66 -9.56
CA LYS A 120 15.24 5.22 -10.72
C LYS A 120 14.48 4.22 -11.58
N LEU A 121 14.30 4.55 -12.86
CA LEU A 121 13.68 3.68 -13.85
C LEU A 121 14.69 2.72 -14.50
N GLY A 122 14.26 1.49 -14.79
CA GLY A 122 15.07 0.46 -15.45
C GLY A 122 16.17 -0.15 -14.57
N GLY A 123 17.08 -0.90 -15.19
CA GLY A 123 18.20 -1.56 -14.51
C GLY A 123 17.84 -2.91 -13.88
N LYS A 124 18.84 -3.53 -13.23
CA LYS A 124 18.72 -4.86 -12.61
C LYS A 124 17.74 -4.84 -11.43
N GLY A 125 17.13 -5.99 -11.16
CA GLY A 125 16.34 -6.21 -9.96
C GLY A 125 17.20 -6.07 -8.70
N VAL A 126 16.57 -5.69 -7.60
CA VAL A 126 17.22 -5.47 -6.30
C VAL A 126 16.70 -6.44 -5.25
N PHE A 127 17.46 -6.52 -4.15
CA PHE A 127 17.25 -7.43 -3.04
C PHE A 127 17.09 -6.60 -1.74
N PRO A 128 15.89 -6.07 -1.43
CA PRO A 128 15.63 -5.34 -0.19
C PRO A 128 15.82 -6.19 1.07
N TYR A 129 15.46 -5.66 2.23
CA TYR A 129 15.45 -6.43 3.48
C TYR A 129 14.63 -7.72 3.35
N GLN A 130 15.19 -8.80 3.89
CA GLN A 130 14.50 -10.07 4.07
C GLN A 130 15.17 -10.82 5.25
N PRO A 131 14.41 -11.63 6.01
CA PRO A 131 15.00 -12.54 7.00
C PRO A 131 16.02 -13.52 6.37
N PRO A 132 17.04 -13.94 7.11
CA PRO A 132 18.00 -14.91 6.61
C PRO A 132 17.36 -16.28 6.37
N ASN A 133 17.99 -17.10 5.52
CA ASN A 133 17.66 -18.52 5.33
C ASN A 133 16.26 -18.85 4.77
N ILE A 134 15.67 -17.95 3.95
CA ILE A 134 14.39 -18.22 3.26
C ILE A 134 14.62 -18.91 1.91
N TRP A 135 15.74 -18.61 1.24
CA TRP A 135 15.99 -19.06 -0.12
C TRP A 135 16.66 -20.41 -0.19
N GLU A 136 17.53 -20.68 0.77
CA GLU A 136 18.43 -21.81 0.86
C GLU A 136 17.69 -23.14 1.05
N PRO A 137 16.65 -23.25 1.91
CA PRO A 137 15.95 -24.51 2.13
C PRO A 137 15.14 -24.97 0.91
N VAL A 138 14.74 -24.06 0.03
CA VAL A 138 13.89 -24.34 -1.14
C VAL A 138 14.65 -24.24 -2.47
N ALA A 139 15.97 -24.04 -2.42
CA ALA A 139 16.80 -23.91 -3.60
C ALA A 139 17.29 -25.27 -4.11
N PHE A 140 17.19 -25.49 -5.42
CA PHE A 140 17.87 -26.59 -6.09
C PHE A 140 19.40 -26.42 -6.01
N GLY A 141 20.13 -27.54 -5.92
CA GLY A 141 21.58 -27.54 -5.65
C GLY A 141 22.43 -26.68 -6.59
N GLY A 142 22.06 -26.58 -7.87
CA GLY A 142 22.73 -25.77 -8.90
C GLY A 142 22.13 -24.37 -9.15
N SER A 143 21.21 -23.91 -8.31
CA SER A 143 20.54 -22.62 -8.53
C SER A 143 21.47 -21.43 -8.29
N ASN A 144 21.57 -20.53 -9.26
CA ASN A 144 22.25 -19.23 -9.10
C ASN A 144 21.49 -18.23 -8.20
N THR A 145 20.29 -18.60 -7.73
CA THR A 145 19.49 -17.88 -6.73
C THR A 145 19.34 -18.70 -5.45
N ARG A 146 20.35 -19.54 -5.15
CA ARG A 146 20.36 -20.36 -3.94
C ARG A 146 20.46 -19.55 -2.66
N HIS A 147 21.33 -18.54 -2.66
CA HIS A 147 21.59 -17.69 -1.51
C HIS A 147 21.04 -16.31 -1.71
N TYR A 148 20.32 -15.79 -0.72
CA TYR A 148 19.87 -14.40 -0.75
C TYR A 148 21.00 -13.49 -0.30
N LYS A 149 21.43 -12.60 -1.18
CA LYS A 149 22.38 -11.53 -0.83
C LYS A 149 21.64 -10.21 -0.83
N GLN A 150 21.35 -9.69 0.36
CA GLN A 150 20.73 -8.38 0.53
C GLN A 150 21.57 -7.31 -0.21
N GLY A 151 20.88 -6.39 -0.88
CA GLY A 151 21.48 -5.18 -1.44
C GLY A 151 21.84 -4.19 -0.33
N THR A 152 22.41 -3.05 -0.71
CA THR A 152 22.79 -1.99 0.24
C THR A 152 22.43 -0.62 -0.31
N GLY A 153 22.38 0.39 0.58
CA GLY A 153 22.10 1.77 0.20
C GLY A 153 20.76 1.91 -0.55
N ARG A 154 20.77 2.61 -1.69
CA ARG A 154 19.54 2.92 -2.44
C ARG A 154 18.82 1.69 -3.00
N ASP A 155 19.51 0.55 -3.14
CA ASP A 155 18.91 -0.68 -3.64
C ASP A 155 17.85 -1.23 -2.68
N LEU A 156 17.97 -0.96 -1.37
CA LEU A 156 17.00 -1.36 -0.36
C LEU A 156 15.63 -0.66 -0.57
N TYR A 157 15.64 0.55 -1.12
CA TYR A 157 14.48 1.45 -1.16
C TYR A 157 13.93 1.71 -2.57
N ARG A 158 14.28 0.86 -3.55
CA ARG A 158 13.66 0.96 -4.88
C ARG A 158 12.19 0.56 -4.81
N ARG A 159 11.41 1.09 -5.78
CA ARG A 159 10.02 0.68 -6.03
C ARG A 159 9.91 -0.85 -6.09
N SER A 160 8.86 -1.39 -5.50
CA SER A 160 8.57 -2.83 -5.43
C SER A 160 8.54 -3.51 -6.80
N LEU A 161 8.26 -2.75 -7.87
CA LEU A 161 8.39 -3.20 -9.25
C LEU A 161 9.77 -3.79 -9.58
N TYR A 162 10.84 -3.28 -8.94
CA TYR A 162 12.22 -3.72 -9.16
C TYR A 162 12.69 -4.76 -8.13
N THR A 163 11.87 -5.14 -7.16
CA THR A 163 12.20 -6.21 -6.20
C THR A 163 12.26 -7.54 -6.95
N PHE A 164 13.34 -8.30 -6.74
CA PHE A 164 13.46 -9.61 -7.34
C PHE A 164 12.47 -10.60 -6.71
N PHE A 165 11.69 -11.29 -7.54
CA PHE A 165 10.76 -12.35 -7.12
C PHE A 165 11.33 -13.72 -7.48
N LYS A 166 11.77 -14.48 -6.47
CA LYS A 166 12.07 -15.90 -6.63
C LYS A 166 10.77 -16.69 -6.59
N ARG A 167 10.52 -17.55 -7.59
CA ARG A 167 9.25 -18.27 -7.76
C ARG A 167 8.85 -19.07 -6.51
N THR A 168 9.79 -19.81 -5.93
CA THR A 168 9.57 -20.68 -4.76
C THR A 168 9.77 -19.99 -3.41
N ALA A 169 10.21 -18.73 -3.40
CA ALA A 169 10.46 -17.95 -2.19
C ALA A 169 10.22 -16.46 -2.48
N PRO A 170 8.95 -16.04 -2.65
CA PRO A 170 8.61 -14.65 -2.88
C PRO A 170 9.05 -13.77 -1.70
N PRO A 171 9.22 -12.45 -1.90
CA PRO A 171 9.56 -11.54 -0.81
C PRO A 171 8.57 -11.67 0.36
N PRO A 172 9.03 -11.93 1.61
CA PRO A 172 8.14 -12.25 2.72
C PRO A 172 7.12 -11.16 3.04
N PHE A 173 7.55 -9.90 3.03
CA PHE A 173 6.63 -8.76 3.18
C PHE A 173 5.50 -8.82 2.15
N MET A 174 5.85 -9.06 0.88
CA MET A 174 4.86 -9.11 -0.20
C MET A 174 3.88 -10.26 -0.01
N ALA A 175 4.38 -11.43 0.39
CA ALA A 175 3.56 -12.61 0.66
C ALA A 175 2.58 -12.37 1.83
N THR A 176 3.03 -11.74 2.93
CA THR A 176 2.19 -11.38 4.07
C THR A 176 1.02 -10.46 3.68
N PHE A 177 1.19 -9.64 2.64
CA PHE A 177 0.18 -8.69 2.13
C PHE A 177 -0.53 -9.18 0.85
N ASP A 178 -0.67 -10.50 0.70
CA ASP A 178 -1.42 -11.17 -0.36
C ASP A 178 -0.91 -10.91 -1.79
N ALA A 179 0.38 -10.60 -1.95
CA ALA A 179 0.95 -10.54 -3.30
C ALA A 179 0.83 -11.91 -3.99
N PRO A 180 0.46 -11.95 -5.29
CA PRO A 180 0.32 -13.21 -6.00
C PRO A 180 1.65 -13.95 -6.03
N ASN A 181 1.59 -15.25 -5.79
CA ASN A 181 2.74 -16.10 -6.04
C ASN A 181 3.03 -16.16 -7.54
N ARG A 182 4.28 -16.46 -7.92
CA ARG A 182 4.69 -16.59 -9.33
C ARG A 182 4.54 -18.03 -9.84
N GLU A 183 3.72 -18.84 -9.18
CA GLU A 183 3.50 -20.23 -9.53
C GLU A 183 2.19 -20.45 -10.30
N GLN A 184 1.23 -19.55 -10.10
CA GLN A 184 -0.10 -19.62 -10.70
C GLN A 184 -0.50 -18.28 -11.32
N SER A 185 -1.39 -18.34 -12.32
CA SER A 185 -1.99 -17.12 -12.88
C SER A 185 -2.98 -16.52 -11.88
N CYS A 186 -2.94 -15.21 -11.71
CA CYS A 186 -3.83 -14.48 -10.80
C CYS A 186 -4.66 -13.47 -11.58
N SER A 187 -5.96 -13.73 -11.70
CA SER A 187 -6.96 -12.82 -12.31
C SER A 187 -7.62 -11.90 -11.29
N LEU A 188 -7.66 -12.33 -10.02
CA LEU A 188 -8.17 -11.58 -8.88
C LEU A 188 -7.22 -11.78 -7.69
N ARG A 189 -6.75 -10.68 -7.10
CA ARG A 189 -5.88 -10.72 -5.92
C ARG A 189 -6.75 -10.91 -4.68
N GLY A 190 -6.34 -11.82 -3.80
CA GLY A 190 -6.90 -11.92 -2.46
C GLY A 190 -6.59 -10.68 -1.63
N ARG A 191 -7.43 -10.39 -0.64
CA ARG A 191 -7.19 -9.35 0.36
C ARG A 191 -7.59 -9.91 1.71
N SER A 192 -6.60 -10.18 2.56
CA SER A 192 -6.79 -10.53 3.95
C SER A 192 -6.55 -9.31 4.84
N ASN A 193 -7.11 -9.33 6.05
CA ASN A 193 -6.77 -8.40 7.10
C ASN A 193 -6.52 -9.22 8.37
N THR A 194 -5.24 -9.36 8.73
CA THR A 194 -4.81 -10.23 9.84
C THR A 194 -4.00 -9.46 10.86
N PRO A 195 -4.03 -9.84 12.15
CA PRO A 195 -3.15 -9.26 13.15
C PRO A 195 -1.65 -9.35 12.78
N LEU A 196 -1.24 -10.38 12.05
CA LEU A 196 0.13 -10.55 11.58
C LEU A 196 0.56 -9.43 10.62
N GLN A 197 -0.33 -8.96 9.75
CA GLN A 197 -0.06 -7.83 8.86
C GLN A 197 0.18 -6.54 9.66
N ALA A 198 -0.66 -6.26 10.66
CA ALA A 198 -0.47 -5.10 11.53
C ALA A 198 0.87 -5.19 12.29
N LEU A 199 1.22 -6.37 12.82
CA LEU A 199 2.51 -6.59 13.47
C LEU A 199 3.69 -6.45 12.50
N GLN A 200 3.55 -6.88 11.24
CA GLN A 200 4.58 -6.69 10.23
C GLN A 200 4.85 -5.19 10.01
N LEU A 201 3.82 -4.34 9.88
CA LEU A 201 4.00 -2.90 9.67
C LEU A 201 4.69 -2.21 10.85
N MET A 202 4.47 -2.70 12.08
CA MET A 202 5.12 -2.14 13.27
C MET A 202 6.59 -2.54 13.37
N ASN A 203 6.93 -3.77 12.97
CA ASN A 203 8.21 -4.39 13.34
C ASN A 203 9.17 -4.61 12.16
N ASP A 204 8.69 -4.54 10.91
CA ASP A 204 9.53 -4.72 9.74
C ASP A 204 10.62 -3.63 9.66
N ILE A 205 11.87 -4.04 9.41
CA ILE A 205 13.03 -3.14 9.37
C ILE A 205 12.76 -1.93 8.48
N GLN A 206 12.23 -2.16 7.30
CA GLN A 206 12.00 -1.11 6.32
C GLN A 206 10.87 -0.15 6.75
N HIS A 207 9.88 -0.64 7.51
CA HIS A 207 8.81 0.21 8.02
C HIS A 207 9.26 1.06 9.21
N VAL A 208 10.09 0.52 10.10
CA VAL A 208 10.69 1.30 11.18
C VAL A 208 11.65 2.37 10.62
N GLU A 209 12.43 2.03 9.60
CA GLU A 209 13.23 3.04 8.88
C GLU A 209 12.36 4.11 8.21
N ALA A 210 11.29 3.71 7.51
CA ALA A 210 10.37 4.67 6.92
C ALA A 210 9.77 5.60 7.99
N ALA A 211 9.41 5.08 9.16
CA ALA A 211 8.92 5.86 10.29
C ALA A 211 9.96 6.88 10.80
N ARG A 212 11.23 6.47 10.94
CA ARG A 212 12.34 7.36 11.32
C ARG A 212 12.48 8.52 10.35
N HIS A 213 12.45 8.24 9.06
CA HIS A 213 12.62 9.26 8.02
C HIS A 213 11.38 10.15 7.89
N LEU A 214 10.18 9.61 8.09
CA LEU A 214 8.96 10.42 8.16
C LEU A 214 8.98 11.39 9.36
N ALA A 215 9.43 10.92 10.54
CA ALA A 215 9.62 11.76 11.71
C ALA A 215 10.66 12.86 11.46
N ALA A 216 11.79 12.52 10.84
CA ALA A 216 12.82 13.47 10.47
C ALA A 216 12.28 14.55 9.50
N ARG A 217 11.49 14.16 8.50
CA ARG A 217 10.81 15.10 7.61
C ARG A 217 9.83 15.98 8.36
N ALA A 218 9.10 15.46 9.35
CA ALA A 218 8.20 16.28 10.15
C ALA A 218 8.95 17.42 10.88
N PHE A 219 10.16 17.15 11.38
CA PHE A 219 11.01 18.20 11.97
C PHE A 219 11.51 19.26 10.97
N LEU A 220 11.52 18.96 9.67
CA LEU A 220 11.97 19.87 8.62
C LEU A 220 10.82 20.62 7.94
N GLU A 221 9.68 19.94 7.74
CA GLU A 221 8.57 20.40 6.91
C GLU A 221 7.28 20.66 7.72
N GLY A 222 7.18 20.11 8.93
CA GLY A 222 5.98 20.14 9.76
C GLY A 222 5.91 21.32 10.74
N GLY A 223 6.92 22.18 10.79
CA GLY A 223 6.96 23.36 11.65
C GLY A 223 7.58 23.12 13.04
N ASP A 224 7.37 24.09 13.92
CA ASP A 224 8.15 24.22 15.17
C ASP A 224 7.50 23.58 16.40
N SER A 225 6.18 23.36 16.38
CA SER A 225 5.44 22.75 17.50
C SER A 225 5.11 21.27 17.26
N ASP A 226 4.86 20.53 18.33
CA ASP A 226 4.45 19.12 18.26
C ASP A 226 3.13 18.98 17.50
N GLU A 227 2.16 19.86 17.74
CA GLU A 227 0.86 19.88 17.06
C GLU A 227 1.03 20.05 15.54
N ALA A 228 1.90 20.97 15.12
CA ALA A 228 2.15 21.24 13.72
C ALA A 228 2.80 20.03 13.03
N ARG A 229 3.81 19.42 13.66
CA ARG A 229 4.51 18.23 13.15
C ARG A 229 3.59 17.02 13.04
N LEU A 230 2.79 16.77 14.07
CA LEU A 230 1.86 15.63 14.09
C LEU A 230 0.72 15.83 13.08
N SER A 231 0.18 17.03 12.98
CA SER A 231 -0.82 17.37 11.95
C SER A 231 -0.26 17.24 10.54
N TRP A 232 1.01 17.62 10.34
CA TRP A 232 1.70 17.43 9.06
C TRP A 232 1.86 15.95 8.72
N MET A 233 2.36 15.13 9.66
CA MET A 233 2.52 13.68 9.44
C MET A 233 1.17 13.02 9.12
N TRP A 234 0.13 13.38 9.88
CA TRP A 234 -1.23 12.88 9.66
C TRP A 234 -1.72 13.20 8.24
N ARG A 235 -1.53 14.44 7.78
CA ARG A 235 -1.94 14.85 6.43
C ARG A 235 -1.13 14.17 5.32
N VAL A 236 0.17 13.98 5.53
CA VAL A 236 1.01 13.26 4.57
C VAL A 236 0.56 11.80 4.43
N MET A 237 0.11 11.18 5.52
CA MET A 237 -0.33 9.79 5.53
C MET A 237 -1.77 9.58 5.04
N THR A 238 -2.69 10.44 5.47
CA THR A 238 -4.14 10.23 5.29
C THR A 238 -4.79 11.19 4.29
N ALA A 239 -4.04 12.16 3.76
CA ALA A 239 -4.51 13.23 2.90
C ALA A 239 -5.59 14.16 3.51
N ARG A 240 -5.81 14.10 4.83
CA ARG A 240 -6.71 15.00 5.58
C ARG A 240 -6.02 15.52 6.84
N HIS A 241 -6.60 16.54 7.46
CA HIS A 241 -6.16 16.95 8.79
C HIS A 241 -6.76 16.01 9.86
N PRO A 242 -6.06 15.80 10.99
CA PRO A 242 -6.67 15.16 12.15
C PRO A 242 -7.79 16.05 12.68
N ASP A 243 -8.85 15.45 13.20
CA ASP A 243 -9.80 16.19 14.02
C ASP A 243 -9.21 16.50 15.41
N SER A 244 -9.97 17.21 16.25
CA SER A 244 -9.51 17.60 17.58
C SER A 244 -9.26 16.41 18.51
N GLU A 245 -10.08 15.36 18.44
CA GLU A 245 -9.94 14.19 19.31
C GLU A 245 -8.74 13.33 18.89
N GLU A 246 -8.60 13.12 17.58
CA GLU A 246 -7.46 12.44 16.98
C GLU A 246 -6.14 13.13 17.34
N LEU A 247 -6.08 14.46 17.17
CA LEU A 247 -4.89 15.25 17.46
C LEU A 247 -4.51 15.19 18.95
N GLN A 248 -5.49 15.32 19.86
CA GLN A 248 -5.23 15.21 21.29
C GLN A 248 -4.74 13.81 21.68
N THR A 249 -5.29 12.77 21.05
CA THR A 249 -4.86 11.38 21.29
C THR A 249 -3.39 11.19 20.92
N ILE A 250 -2.98 11.59 19.72
CA ILE A 250 -1.59 11.40 19.27
C ILE A 250 -0.60 12.31 20.01
N LEU A 251 -1.02 13.50 20.45
CA LEU A 251 -0.20 14.35 21.33
C LEU A 251 0.03 13.67 22.68
N GLY A 252 -1.02 13.10 23.27
CA GLY A 252 -0.91 12.31 24.51
C GLY A 252 0.05 11.13 24.34
N THR A 253 -0.06 10.38 23.25
CA THR A 253 0.84 9.28 22.92
C THR A 253 2.30 9.74 22.74
N LEU A 254 2.52 10.89 22.11
CA LEU A 254 3.85 11.46 21.95
C LEU A 254 4.51 11.74 23.30
N GLN A 255 3.76 12.36 24.24
CA GLN A 255 4.27 12.63 25.58
C GLN A 255 4.63 11.35 26.34
N GLN A 256 3.83 10.28 26.19
CA GLN A 256 4.14 8.97 26.78
C GLN A 256 5.44 8.38 26.22
N HIS A 257 5.64 8.45 24.90
CA HIS A 257 6.90 7.98 24.29
C HIS A 257 8.10 8.82 24.70
N ARG A 258 7.95 10.15 24.76
CA ARG A 258 8.98 11.07 25.25
C ARG A 258 9.38 10.72 26.69
N HIS A 259 8.40 10.55 27.58
CA HIS A 259 8.66 10.13 28.96
C HIS A 259 9.39 8.78 29.04
N ARG A 260 8.97 7.79 28.25
CA ARG A 260 9.64 6.47 28.16
C ARG A 260 11.10 6.60 27.76
N TYR A 261 11.42 7.41 26.76
CA TYR A 261 12.77 7.54 26.23
C TYR A 261 13.66 8.46 27.06
N LEU A 262 13.10 9.43 27.80
CA LEU A 262 13.83 10.14 28.85
C LEU A 262 14.30 9.19 29.96
N GLY A 263 13.46 8.21 30.33
CA GLY A 263 13.82 7.16 31.29
C GLY A 263 14.76 6.07 30.74
N ASN A 264 14.93 5.99 29.41
CA ASN A 264 15.84 5.05 28.77
C ASN A 264 16.45 5.60 27.46
N PRO A 265 17.45 6.50 27.56
CA PRO A 265 18.07 7.13 26.39
C PRO A 265 18.80 6.14 25.46
N GLU A 266 19.29 5.02 25.99
CA GLU A 266 19.93 3.99 25.17
C GLU A 266 18.93 3.29 24.23
N ALA A 267 17.70 3.05 24.70
CA ALA A 267 16.63 2.56 23.84
C ALA A 267 16.24 3.59 22.75
N ALA A 268 16.33 4.89 23.06
CA ALA A 268 16.10 5.95 22.08
C ALA A 268 17.15 5.91 20.98
N LYS A 269 18.45 5.85 21.36
CA LYS A 269 19.58 5.71 20.44
C LYS A 269 19.44 4.48 19.56
N ALA A 270 19.10 3.33 20.14
CA ALA A 270 18.90 2.09 19.42
C ALA A 270 17.79 2.19 18.36
N LEU A 271 16.65 2.81 18.70
CA LEU A 271 15.57 3.04 17.73
C LEU A 271 16.04 3.98 16.62
N VAL A 272 16.68 5.11 16.94
CA VAL A 272 17.12 6.08 15.92
C VAL A 272 18.37 5.65 15.14
N SER A 273 18.89 4.46 15.37
CA SER A 273 19.92 3.83 14.54
C SER A 273 19.46 2.52 13.91
N TYR A 274 18.17 2.17 14.03
CA TYR A 274 17.65 0.92 13.51
C TYR A 274 17.57 0.95 11.97
N GLY A 275 18.07 -0.12 11.34
CA GLY A 275 18.19 -0.25 9.89
C GLY A 275 19.59 0.10 9.34
N GLU A 276 19.69 0.27 8.02
CA GLU A 276 20.94 0.61 7.32
C GLU A 276 21.10 2.13 7.09
N THR A 277 19.98 2.86 7.10
CA THR A 277 20.01 4.31 6.95
C THR A 277 20.69 4.97 8.15
N PRO A 278 21.58 5.96 7.92
CA PRO A 278 22.21 6.70 9.01
C PRO A 278 21.18 7.36 9.95
N SER A 279 21.54 7.49 11.22
CA SER A 279 20.79 8.33 12.15
C SER A 279 20.82 9.80 11.72
N VAL A 280 19.72 10.51 11.94
CA VAL A 280 19.62 11.95 11.73
C VAL A 280 20.36 12.64 12.88
N ARG A 281 21.58 13.09 12.61
CA ARG A 281 22.55 13.53 13.63
C ARG A 281 22.20 14.83 14.35
N ASP A 282 21.28 15.63 13.79
CA ASP A 282 21.07 17.02 14.20
C ASP A 282 19.93 17.19 15.22
N LYS A 283 19.39 16.09 15.78
CA LYS A 283 18.25 16.13 16.71
C LYS A 283 18.51 15.27 17.95
N ASP A 284 17.88 15.66 19.05
CA ASP A 284 17.84 14.87 20.27
C ASP A 284 17.28 13.46 19.97
N ALA A 285 18.01 12.42 20.37
CA ALA A 285 17.64 11.04 20.13
C ALA A 285 16.29 10.68 20.78
N VAL A 286 15.96 11.26 21.94
CA VAL A 286 14.68 11.06 22.64
C VAL A 286 13.54 11.63 21.81
N GLU A 287 13.67 12.87 21.33
CA GLU A 287 12.65 13.52 20.51
C GLU A 287 12.43 12.77 19.19
N MET A 288 13.53 12.39 18.53
CA MET A 288 13.47 11.66 17.28
C MET A 288 12.86 10.26 17.48
N ALA A 289 13.19 9.56 18.56
CA ALA A 289 12.61 8.25 18.89
C ALA A 289 11.10 8.35 19.18
N ALA A 290 10.67 9.35 19.95
CA ALA A 290 9.26 9.55 20.26
C ALA A 290 8.44 9.85 19.00
N HIS A 291 8.91 10.76 18.14
CA HIS A 291 8.25 11.06 16.87
C HIS A 291 8.30 9.89 15.88
N THR A 292 9.37 9.08 15.92
CA THR A 292 9.46 7.84 15.13
C THR A 292 8.33 6.88 15.47
N LEU A 293 7.99 6.71 16.75
CA LEU A 293 6.89 5.83 17.14
C LEU A 293 5.52 6.39 16.74
N ILE A 294 5.33 7.71 16.74
CA ILE A 294 4.13 8.32 16.16
C ILE A 294 4.07 8.06 14.65
N ALA A 295 5.15 8.29 13.92
CA ALA A 295 5.22 7.99 12.50
C ALA A 295 4.94 6.50 12.20
N ASN A 296 5.46 5.59 13.03
CA ASN A 296 5.21 4.15 12.91
C ASN A 296 3.73 3.80 13.16
N LEU A 297 3.11 4.39 14.17
CA LEU A 297 1.68 4.27 14.43
C LEU A 297 0.86 4.76 13.22
N LEU A 298 1.19 5.94 12.68
CA LEU A 298 0.48 6.51 11.53
C LEU A 298 0.64 5.65 10.27
N LEU A 299 1.82 5.07 10.04
CA LEU A 299 2.05 4.13 8.93
C LEU A 299 1.23 2.83 9.04
N ASN A 300 0.79 2.48 10.25
CA ASN A 300 -0.01 1.29 10.54
C ASN A 300 -1.51 1.59 10.79
N LEU A 301 -1.95 2.84 10.62
CA LEU A 301 -3.37 3.14 10.70
C LEU A 301 -4.13 2.41 9.59
N ASP A 302 -5.35 1.99 9.89
CA ASP A 302 -6.24 1.42 8.90
C ASP A 302 -6.42 2.40 7.72
N GLU A 303 -6.54 3.70 7.99
CA GLU A 303 -6.68 4.74 6.98
C GLU A 303 -5.46 4.89 6.07
N SER A 304 -4.28 4.52 6.58
CA SER A 304 -3.02 4.57 5.82
C SER A 304 -2.85 3.34 4.93
N VAL A 305 -3.38 2.18 5.33
CA VAL A 305 -3.21 0.93 4.57
C VAL A 305 -4.41 0.59 3.69
N ASN A 306 -5.48 1.36 3.80
CA ASN A 306 -6.66 1.26 2.94
C ASN A 306 -6.79 2.47 2.02
N LYS A 307 -7.31 2.22 0.84
CA LYS A 307 -7.86 3.26 -0.02
C LYS A 307 -9.18 3.73 0.58
N ASN A 308 -9.31 5.03 0.80
CA ASN A 308 -10.51 5.71 1.31
C ASN A 308 -11.08 6.72 0.32
#